data_AF-A0AA38XQP0-F1
#
_entry.id   AF-A0AA38XQP0-F1
#
_cell.length_a   1.000
_cell.length_b   1.000
_cell.length_c   1.000
_cell.angle_alpha   90.00
_cell.angle_beta   90.00
_cell.angle_gamma   90.00
#
_symmetry.space_group_name_H-M   'P 1'
#
loop_
_entity.id
_entity.type
_entity.pdbx_description
1 polymer ?
#
loop_
_entity_poly.entity_id
_entity_poly.type
_entity_poly.pdbx_seq_one_letter_code
_entity_poly.pdbx_strand_id
1 'polypeptide(L)'
;MRVIIRDKAQSASRYAARYIIDRINAFAPTAEKPFVLGLPTGSSPEIIYKYLVQAHKAGEISFANVVTFNMDEYVGISEDHPESYHSFMYKHFFAHIDINPANVNILNGNAPDLAAECADYESRIAKAGGIDLFLGGIGPDGHIAFNEPGSSLKSRTRVKTLAEDTIRANSRFFGGDLSQVPKQALTVGVGTVMDAREVLVIVLGANKALALSKTIEGGVSQMWTASALQMHEHAMIVCDDPATDEMLVKTVKYFKSIENMADEAETGKETPQQRLPTKADNWRSALMDLKINTDKKEQVDAEDGELTPDSMSSRLLDSAIGMNDRKMDDFLFDRMGSRVSTFAA
;
A
#
# COMPACT_ATOMS: atom_id res chain seq x y z
N MET A 1 -6.19 -15.35 2.44
CA MET A 1 -5.72 -14.18 1.67
C MET A 1 -5.15 -14.62 0.32
N ARG A 2 -5.34 -13.83 -0.74
CA ARG A 2 -4.66 -13.96 -2.04
C ARG A 2 -3.60 -12.88 -2.18
N VAL A 3 -2.44 -13.19 -2.77
CA VAL A 3 -1.40 -12.20 -3.09
C VAL A 3 -1.05 -12.34 -4.56
N ILE A 4 -1.27 -11.26 -5.32
CA ILE A 4 -1.09 -11.20 -6.76
C ILE A 4 0.13 -10.35 -7.04
N ILE A 5 1.16 -10.95 -7.64
CA ILE A 5 2.44 -10.28 -7.88
C ILE A 5 2.59 -10.04 -9.37
N ARG A 6 2.90 -8.80 -9.76
CA ARG A 6 3.13 -8.41 -11.15
C ARG A 6 4.47 -7.71 -11.29
N ASP A 7 5.07 -7.79 -12.47
CA ASP A 7 6.41 -7.24 -12.68
C ASP A 7 6.47 -5.72 -12.52
N LYS A 8 5.37 -5.02 -12.84
CA LYS A 8 5.30 -3.55 -12.87
C LYS A 8 4.05 -3.01 -12.19
N ALA A 9 4.16 -1.80 -11.66
CA ALA A 9 3.04 -1.03 -11.11
C ALA A 9 1.84 -0.93 -12.06
N GLN A 10 2.08 -0.74 -13.37
CA GLN A 10 1.01 -0.66 -14.37
C GLN A 10 0.26 -1.98 -14.52
N SER A 11 0.96 -3.12 -14.52
CA SER A 11 0.32 -4.45 -14.61
C SER A 11 -0.43 -4.81 -13.33
N ALA A 12 0.11 -4.49 -12.15
CA ALA A 12 -0.58 -4.66 -10.87
C ALA A 12 -1.87 -3.83 -10.83
N SER A 13 -1.78 -2.55 -11.20
CA SER A 13 -2.93 -1.64 -11.22
C SER A 13 -3.98 -2.06 -12.26
N ARG A 14 -3.55 -2.56 -13.43
CA ARG A 14 -4.48 -3.08 -14.46
C ARG A 14 -5.23 -4.31 -13.95
N TYR A 15 -4.55 -5.21 -13.24
CA TYR A 15 -5.20 -6.37 -12.62
C TYR A 15 -6.24 -5.93 -11.59
N ALA A 16 -5.89 -5.03 -10.68
CA ALA A 16 -6.80 -4.51 -9.66
C ALA A 16 -8.02 -3.81 -10.29
N ALA A 17 -7.82 -2.98 -11.33
CA ALA A 17 -8.90 -2.34 -12.06
C ALA A 17 -9.82 -3.38 -12.73
N ARG A 18 -9.24 -4.40 -13.37
CA ARG A 18 -10.01 -5.47 -14.01
C ARG A 18 -10.85 -6.25 -12.99
N TYR A 19 -10.27 -6.56 -11.84
CA TYR A 19 -10.99 -7.23 -10.75
C TYR A 19 -12.20 -6.43 -10.28
N ILE A 20 -12.04 -5.11 -10.08
CA ILE A 20 -13.15 -4.22 -9.71
C ILE A 20 -14.23 -4.22 -10.80
N ILE A 21 -13.83 -4.16 -12.07
CA ILE A 21 -14.76 -4.20 -13.20
C ILE A 21 -15.58 -5.50 -13.20
N ASP A 22 -14.88 -6.63 -13.09
CA ASP A 22 -15.51 -7.95 -13.09
C ASP A 22 -16.46 -8.11 -11.89
N ARG A 23 -16.10 -7.57 -10.71
CA ARG A 23 -16.96 -7.59 -9.51
C ARG A 23 -18.24 -6.76 -9.68
N ILE A 24 -18.12 -5.54 -10.20
CA ILE A 24 -19.28 -4.67 -10.43
C ILE A 24 -20.20 -5.29 -11.50
N ASN A 25 -19.64 -5.76 -12.61
CA ASN A 25 -20.41 -6.37 -13.69
C ASN A 25 -21.09 -7.69 -13.27
N ALA A 26 -20.38 -8.55 -12.52
CA ALA A 26 -20.95 -9.79 -12.02
C ALA A 26 -22.05 -9.56 -10.97
N PHE A 27 -21.93 -8.50 -10.17
CA PHE A 27 -22.97 -8.11 -9.22
C PHE A 27 -24.24 -7.56 -9.91
N ALA A 28 -24.07 -6.94 -11.08
CA ALA A 28 -25.13 -6.34 -11.89
C ALA A 28 -26.01 -5.35 -11.09
N PRO A 29 -25.44 -4.22 -10.62
CA PRO A 29 -26.13 -3.32 -9.70
C PRO A 29 -27.33 -2.61 -10.32
N THR A 30 -28.39 -2.47 -9.52
CA THR A 30 -29.60 -1.71 -9.85
C THR A 30 -29.78 -0.56 -8.85
N ALA A 31 -30.77 0.31 -9.08
CA ALA A 31 -31.06 1.41 -8.15
C ALA A 31 -31.46 0.91 -6.75
N GLU A 32 -32.18 -0.22 -6.67
CA GLU A 32 -32.64 -0.84 -5.42
C GLU A 32 -31.55 -1.70 -4.76
N LYS A 33 -30.57 -2.15 -5.54
CA LYS A 33 -29.45 -2.97 -5.08
C LYS A 33 -28.16 -2.43 -5.68
N PRO A 34 -27.65 -1.29 -5.18
CA PRO A 34 -26.41 -0.71 -5.65
C PRO A 34 -25.21 -1.56 -5.24
N PHE A 35 -24.10 -1.44 -5.97
CA PHE A 35 -22.82 -1.99 -5.55
C PHE A 35 -22.09 -0.97 -4.67
N VAL A 36 -21.67 -1.36 -3.48
CA VAL A 36 -21.04 -0.46 -2.51
C VAL A 36 -19.51 -0.64 -2.54
N LEU A 37 -18.80 0.41 -2.95
CA LEU A 37 -17.36 0.41 -3.19
C LEU A 37 -16.62 1.34 -2.21
N GLY A 38 -15.72 0.78 -1.41
CA GLY A 38 -14.76 1.54 -0.59
C GLY A 38 -13.57 1.99 -1.43
N LEU A 39 -13.14 3.26 -1.30
CA LEU A 39 -12.11 3.86 -2.16
C LEU A 39 -11.00 4.59 -1.37
N PRO A 40 -9.71 4.41 -1.76
CA PRO A 40 -8.59 5.15 -1.18
C PRO A 40 -8.21 6.38 -2.03
N THR A 41 -7.35 7.24 -1.47
CA THR A 41 -6.65 8.29 -2.21
C THR A 41 -5.15 8.00 -2.32
N GLY A 42 -4.38 8.98 -2.80
CA GLY A 42 -2.92 8.89 -2.91
C GLY A 42 -2.45 8.29 -4.24
N SER A 43 -1.13 8.17 -4.39
CA SER A 43 -0.49 7.88 -5.69
C SER A 43 -0.72 6.45 -6.19
N SER A 44 -0.88 5.48 -5.28
CA SER A 44 -1.06 4.07 -5.63
C SER A 44 -2.34 3.78 -6.43
N PRO A 45 -3.53 4.27 -6.01
CA PRO A 45 -4.76 4.04 -6.77
C PRO A 45 -4.93 4.90 -8.02
N GLU A 46 -4.12 5.94 -8.26
CA GLU A 46 -4.26 6.81 -9.45
C GLU A 46 -4.25 6.03 -10.78
N ILE A 47 -3.38 5.03 -10.88
CA ILE A 47 -3.29 4.20 -12.10
C ILE A 47 -4.56 3.34 -12.26
N ILE A 48 -5.11 2.85 -11.15
CA ILE A 48 -6.37 2.09 -11.14
C ILE A 48 -7.51 2.98 -11.64
N TYR A 49 -7.64 4.20 -11.11
CA TYR A 49 -8.67 5.14 -11.54
C TYR A 49 -8.58 5.46 -13.03
N LYS A 50 -7.37 5.66 -13.57
CA LYS A 50 -7.18 5.86 -15.02
C LYS A 50 -7.72 4.69 -15.84
N TYR A 51 -7.48 3.45 -15.41
CA TYR A 51 -8.02 2.28 -16.10
C TYR A 51 -9.55 2.15 -15.95
N LEU A 52 -10.10 2.43 -14.78
CA LEU A 52 -11.56 2.41 -14.58
C LEU A 52 -12.27 3.46 -15.45
N VAL A 53 -11.70 4.67 -15.55
CA VAL A 53 -12.21 5.73 -16.44
C VAL A 53 -12.13 5.31 -17.90
N GLN A 54 -11.03 4.68 -18.33
CA GLN A 54 -10.89 4.17 -19.70
C GLN A 54 -11.93 3.09 -20.01
N ALA A 55 -12.12 2.13 -19.11
CA ALA A 55 -13.11 1.07 -19.25
C ALA A 55 -14.54 1.63 -19.31
N HIS A 56 -14.85 2.64 -18.49
CA HIS A 56 -16.13 3.33 -18.54
C HIS A 56 -16.36 4.01 -19.90
N LYS A 57 -15.36 4.78 -20.38
CA LYS A 57 -15.43 5.45 -21.69
C LYS A 57 -15.53 4.46 -22.86
N ALA A 58 -15.03 3.23 -22.68
CA ALA A 58 -15.17 2.15 -23.64
C ALA A 58 -16.51 1.39 -23.54
N GLY A 59 -17.37 1.71 -22.56
CA GLY A 59 -18.65 1.05 -22.34
C GLY A 59 -18.55 -0.31 -21.64
N GLU A 60 -17.40 -0.63 -21.03
CA GLU A 60 -17.17 -1.91 -20.34
C GLU A 60 -17.73 -1.95 -18.91
N ILE A 61 -18.02 -0.78 -18.33
CA ILE A 61 -18.54 -0.62 -16.97
C ILE A 61 -19.36 0.68 -16.83
N SER A 62 -20.38 0.64 -15.97
CA SER A 62 -21.14 1.81 -15.51
C SER A 62 -21.09 1.92 -13.99
N PHE A 63 -21.03 3.17 -13.50
CA PHE A 63 -21.06 3.55 -12.10
C PHE A 63 -22.38 4.19 -11.67
N ALA A 64 -23.40 4.21 -12.54
CA ALA A 64 -24.70 4.83 -12.26
C ALA A 64 -25.38 4.27 -11.01
N ASN A 65 -25.23 2.97 -10.76
CA ASN A 65 -25.76 2.26 -9.58
C ASN A 65 -24.65 1.83 -8.60
N VAL A 66 -23.53 2.56 -8.56
CA VAL A 66 -22.47 2.36 -7.59
C VAL A 66 -22.56 3.42 -6.51
N VAL A 67 -22.42 3.01 -5.25
CA VAL A 67 -22.30 3.89 -4.07
C VAL A 67 -20.89 3.81 -3.55
N THR A 68 -20.22 4.94 -3.36
CA THR A 68 -18.82 4.97 -2.93
C THR A 68 -18.67 5.51 -1.54
N PHE A 69 -17.72 4.96 -0.79
CA PHE A 69 -17.28 5.46 0.52
C PHE A 69 -15.76 5.62 0.51
N ASN A 70 -15.27 6.84 0.66
CA ASN A 70 -13.84 7.09 0.81
C ASN A 70 -13.33 6.75 2.22
N MET A 71 -12.04 6.44 2.33
CA MET A 71 -11.40 6.06 3.59
C MET A 71 -11.26 7.20 4.59
N ASP A 72 -11.02 8.41 4.11
CA ASP A 72 -10.56 9.51 4.96
C ASP A 72 -10.77 10.88 4.29
N GLU A 73 -10.63 11.93 5.10
CA GLU A 73 -10.48 13.32 4.68
C GLU A 73 -9.73 14.11 5.78
N TYR A 74 -8.95 15.11 5.40
CA TYR A 74 -8.28 15.99 6.36
C TYR A 74 -9.26 16.88 7.12
N VAL A 75 -8.99 17.11 8.40
CA VAL A 75 -9.78 18.04 9.21
C VAL A 75 -9.33 19.48 8.96
N GLY A 76 -10.29 20.37 8.73
CA GLY A 76 -10.04 21.82 8.61
C GLY A 76 -9.45 22.27 7.27
N ILE A 77 -9.32 21.38 6.29
CA ILE A 77 -8.95 21.75 4.92
C ILE A 77 -10.21 22.14 4.13
N SER A 78 -10.16 23.19 3.31
CA SER A 78 -11.30 23.54 2.46
C SER A 78 -11.60 22.41 1.48
N GLU A 79 -12.87 22.15 1.19
CA GLU A 79 -13.30 21.08 0.29
C GLU A 79 -12.76 21.29 -1.14
N ASP A 80 -12.70 22.54 -1.58
CA ASP A 80 -12.15 22.96 -2.88
C ASP A 80 -10.62 23.10 -2.91
N HIS A 81 -9.95 22.85 -1.78
CA HIS A 81 -8.49 22.88 -1.73
C HIS A 81 -7.93 21.80 -2.66
N PRO A 82 -6.92 22.08 -3.51
CA PRO A 82 -6.41 21.11 -4.49
C PRO A 82 -5.95 19.77 -3.90
N GLU A 83 -5.48 19.80 -2.66
CA GLU A 83 -4.99 18.64 -1.90
C GLU A 83 -6.02 18.04 -0.92
N SER A 84 -7.28 18.51 -0.94
CA SER A 84 -8.37 17.81 -0.25
C SER A 84 -8.65 16.47 -0.94
N TYR A 85 -9.13 15.50 -0.18
CA TYR A 85 -9.48 14.20 -0.76
C TYR A 85 -10.77 14.27 -1.58
N HIS A 86 -11.66 15.21 -1.29
CA HIS A 86 -12.72 15.66 -2.20
C HIS A 86 -12.16 16.04 -3.58
N SER A 87 -11.26 17.04 -3.65
CA SER A 87 -10.67 17.51 -4.90
C SER A 87 -9.91 16.39 -5.63
N PHE A 88 -9.16 15.57 -4.90
CA PHE A 88 -8.46 14.42 -5.46
C PHE A 88 -9.42 13.46 -6.17
N MET A 89 -10.50 13.05 -5.50
CA MET A 89 -11.42 12.06 -6.05
C MET A 89 -12.17 12.59 -7.28
N TYR A 90 -12.60 13.85 -7.26
CA TYR A 90 -13.24 14.46 -8.42
C TYR A 90 -12.27 14.62 -9.60
N LYS A 91 -11.05 15.10 -9.34
CA LYS A 91 -10.02 15.28 -10.36
C LYS A 91 -9.62 13.97 -11.04
N HIS A 92 -9.43 12.90 -10.26
CA HIS A 92 -8.87 11.65 -10.76
C HIS A 92 -9.93 10.61 -11.17
N PHE A 93 -11.17 10.71 -10.67
CA PHE A 93 -12.16 9.67 -10.89
C PHE A 93 -13.58 10.20 -11.15
N PHE A 94 -14.24 10.81 -10.17
CA PHE A 94 -15.69 11.05 -10.22
C PHE A 94 -16.15 11.98 -11.36
N ALA A 95 -15.35 12.96 -11.77
CA ALA A 95 -15.70 13.84 -12.89
C ALA A 95 -15.63 13.16 -14.27
N HIS A 96 -15.15 11.92 -14.36
CA HIS A 96 -14.88 11.21 -15.62
C HIS A 96 -15.74 9.97 -15.83
N ILE A 97 -16.70 9.71 -14.94
CA ILE A 97 -17.59 8.54 -14.94
C ILE A 97 -19.05 8.97 -14.73
N ASP A 98 -19.98 8.05 -14.95
CA ASP A 98 -21.43 8.25 -14.82
C ASP A 98 -21.97 8.03 -13.40
N ILE A 99 -21.15 8.21 -12.37
CA ILE A 99 -21.59 8.08 -10.98
C ILE A 99 -22.57 9.21 -10.61
N ASN A 100 -23.66 8.87 -9.92
CA ASN A 100 -24.55 9.87 -9.35
C ASN A 100 -23.83 10.57 -8.18
N PRO A 101 -23.69 11.91 -8.16
CA PRO A 101 -23.06 12.61 -7.03
C PRO A 101 -23.71 12.32 -5.67
N ALA A 102 -25.01 12.01 -5.63
CA ALA A 102 -25.71 11.63 -4.39
C ALA A 102 -25.25 10.27 -3.83
N ASN A 103 -24.59 9.44 -4.64
CA ASN A 103 -24.02 8.16 -4.24
C ASN A 103 -22.55 8.28 -3.80
N VAL A 104 -21.95 9.47 -3.86
CA VAL A 104 -20.58 9.72 -3.42
C VAL A 104 -20.58 10.11 -1.95
N ASN A 105 -19.89 9.31 -1.12
CA ASN A 105 -19.72 9.58 0.30
C ASN A 105 -18.22 9.78 0.59
N ILE A 106 -17.89 10.97 1.07
CA ILE A 106 -16.58 11.33 1.60
C ILE A 106 -16.82 11.98 2.96
N LEU A 107 -15.94 11.73 3.93
CA LEU A 107 -16.03 12.32 5.26
C LEU A 107 -15.97 13.85 5.20
N ASN A 108 -16.83 14.53 5.96
CA ASN A 108 -16.77 15.98 6.07
C ASN A 108 -15.77 16.42 7.15
N GLY A 109 -14.52 16.68 6.74
CA GLY A 109 -13.46 17.19 7.62
C GLY A 109 -13.70 18.58 8.22
N ASN A 110 -14.72 19.30 7.78
CA ASN A 110 -15.11 20.63 8.28
C ASN A 110 -16.44 20.60 9.06
N ALA A 111 -16.95 19.42 9.41
CA ALA A 111 -18.17 19.30 10.19
C ALA A 111 -18.01 20.00 11.56
N PRO A 112 -19.07 20.67 12.07
CA PRO A 112 -19.01 21.33 13.38
C PRO A 112 -18.84 20.33 14.53
N ASP A 113 -19.35 19.11 14.37
CA ASP A 113 -19.14 17.98 15.26
C ASP A 113 -18.56 16.80 14.47
N LEU A 114 -17.25 16.63 14.59
CA LEU A 114 -16.50 15.58 13.90
C LEU A 114 -16.87 14.16 14.39
N ALA A 115 -17.27 14.01 15.65
CA ALA A 115 -17.66 12.72 16.19
C ALA A 115 -19.05 12.30 15.65
N ALA A 116 -19.97 13.27 15.55
CA ALA A 116 -21.26 13.06 14.90
C ALA A 116 -21.11 12.71 13.41
N GLU A 117 -20.23 13.39 12.68
CA GLU A 117 -19.91 13.06 11.27
C GLU A 117 -19.39 11.61 11.15
N CYS A 118 -18.46 11.19 12.01
CA CYS A 118 -17.95 9.82 11.99
C CYS A 118 -19.05 8.78 12.27
N ALA A 119 -19.95 9.05 13.21
CA ALA A 119 -21.06 8.16 13.55
C ALA A 119 -22.11 8.09 12.42
N ASP A 120 -22.41 9.23 11.78
CA ASP A 120 -23.29 9.26 10.61
C ASP A 120 -22.68 8.52 9.43
N TYR A 121 -21.38 8.65 9.19
CA TYR A 121 -20.68 7.94 8.13
C TYR A 121 -20.82 6.42 8.26
N GLU A 122 -20.64 5.88 9.47
CA GLU A 122 -20.90 4.46 9.78
C GLU A 122 -22.37 4.09 9.57
N SER A 123 -23.31 4.97 9.95
CA SER A 123 -24.74 4.77 9.70
C SER A 123 -25.07 4.72 8.21
N ARG A 124 -24.44 5.57 7.39
CA ARG A 124 -24.60 5.57 5.92
C ARG A 124 -24.06 4.28 5.30
N ILE A 125 -22.92 3.78 5.76
CA ILE A 125 -22.40 2.47 5.33
C ILE A 125 -23.39 1.35 5.68
N ALA A 126 -23.90 1.34 6.91
CA ALA A 126 -24.86 0.32 7.34
C ALA A 126 -26.18 0.39 6.56
N LYS A 127 -26.71 1.60 6.28
CA LYS A 127 -27.91 1.81 5.46
C LYS A 127 -27.73 1.36 4.02
N ALA A 128 -26.52 1.44 3.48
CA ALA A 128 -26.18 0.92 2.15
C ALA A 128 -26.05 -0.61 2.12
N GLY A 129 -26.15 -1.30 3.27
CA GLY A 129 -26.04 -2.76 3.36
C GLY A 129 -24.60 -3.27 3.55
N GLY A 130 -23.69 -2.39 3.99
CA GLY A 130 -22.26 -2.68 4.11
C GLY A 130 -21.51 -2.55 2.78
N ILE A 131 -20.17 -2.62 2.84
CA ILE A 131 -19.30 -2.46 1.68
C ILE A 131 -19.13 -3.81 0.98
N ASP A 132 -19.38 -3.87 -0.33
CA ASP A 132 -19.19 -5.10 -1.13
C ASP A 132 -17.71 -5.34 -1.43
N LEU A 133 -17.00 -4.29 -1.83
CA LEU A 133 -15.56 -4.34 -2.09
C LEU A 133 -14.90 -3.08 -1.55
N PHE A 134 -13.88 -3.24 -0.71
CA PHE A 134 -13.09 -2.13 -0.20
C PHE A 134 -11.72 -2.13 -0.90
N LEU A 135 -11.48 -1.16 -1.78
CA LEU A 135 -10.15 -0.88 -2.32
C LEU A 135 -9.36 -0.05 -1.29
N GLY A 136 -8.16 -0.50 -0.94
CA GLY A 136 -7.25 0.19 -0.04
C GLY A 136 -5.82 0.25 -0.57
N GLY A 137 -4.98 1.00 0.12
CA GLY A 137 -3.52 0.93 0.02
C GLY A 137 -2.91 0.74 1.41
N ILE A 138 -1.60 0.51 1.46
CA ILE A 138 -0.85 0.53 2.73
C ILE A 138 0.16 1.67 2.76
N GLY A 139 0.32 2.29 3.92
CA GLY A 139 1.42 3.20 4.22
C GLY A 139 2.78 2.49 4.30
N PRO A 140 3.90 3.22 4.26
CA PRO A 140 5.24 2.64 4.48
C PRO A 140 5.44 2.08 5.90
N ASP A 141 4.62 2.54 6.85
CA ASP A 141 4.46 2.04 8.23
C ASP A 141 3.38 0.94 8.36
N GLY A 142 2.79 0.51 7.23
CA GLY A 142 1.72 -0.50 7.18
C GLY A 142 0.36 -0.04 7.68
N HIS A 143 0.07 1.27 7.72
CA HIS A 143 -1.29 1.74 8.00
C HIS A 143 -2.26 1.40 6.86
N ILE A 144 -3.51 1.11 7.20
CA ILE A 144 -4.67 1.15 6.28
C ILE A 144 -5.49 2.40 6.59
N ALA A 145 -5.85 3.20 5.58
CA ALA A 145 -6.38 4.56 5.79
C ALA A 145 -5.42 5.37 6.70
N PHE A 146 -5.90 6.29 7.54
CA PHE A 146 -5.08 6.88 8.60
C PHE A 146 -5.05 6.05 9.90
N ASN A 147 -5.22 4.73 9.84
CA ASN A 147 -5.04 3.87 11.03
C ASN A 147 -3.56 3.63 11.32
N GLU A 148 -2.91 4.67 11.84
CA GLU A 148 -1.50 4.69 12.17
C GLU A 148 -1.10 3.65 13.24
N PRO A 149 0.19 3.32 13.36
CA PRO A 149 0.70 2.40 14.36
C PRO A 149 0.17 2.69 15.78
N GLY A 150 -0.32 1.65 16.44
CA GLY A 150 -0.99 1.73 17.75
C GLY A 150 -2.51 1.95 17.66
N SER A 151 -3.09 2.01 16.46
CA SER A 151 -4.55 2.04 16.30
C SER A 151 -5.18 0.68 16.59
N SER A 152 -6.29 0.70 17.33
CA SER A 152 -7.06 -0.53 17.60
C SER A 152 -7.46 -1.25 16.31
N LEU A 153 -7.21 -2.55 16.25
CA LEU A 153 -7.59 -3.39 15.11
C LEU A 153 -9.12 -3.60 14.99
N LYS A 154 -9.89 -3.22 16.01
CA LYS A 154 -11.36 -3.16 15.99
C LYS A 154 -11.91 -1.74 15.98
N SER A 155 -11.08 -0.76 15.63
CA SER A 155 -11.49 0.65 15.58
C SER A 155 -12.62 0.88 14.57
N ARG A 156 -13.44 1.90 14.85
CA ARG A 156 -14.43 2.48 13.94
C ARG A 156 -13.95 3.82 13.38
N THR A 157 -14.77 4.39 12.50
CA THR A 157 -14.56 5.72 11.95
C THR A 157 -14.41 6.75 13.06
N ARG A 158 -13.34 7.57 13.00
CA ARG A 158 -12.98 8.51 14.07
C ARG A 158 -12.06 9.62 13.56
N VAL A 159 -11.91 10.64 14.40
CA VAL A 159 -10.81 11.61 14.30
C VAL A 159 -9.50 10.93 14.66
N LYS A 160 -8.46 11.14 13.87
CA LYS A 160 -7.11 10.65 14.13
C LYS A 160 -6.09 11.78 13.93
N THR A 161 -5.25 11.97 14.94
CA THR A 161 -4.07 12.83 14.83
C THR A 161 -3.02 12.13 13.98
N LEU A 162 -2.46 12.85 13.00
CA LEU A 162 -1.43 12.33 12.12
C LEU A 162 -0.08 12.31 12.84
N ALA A 163 0.68 11.22 12.66
CA ALA A 163 2.06 11.08 13.09
C ALA A 163 2.95 12.05 12.31
N GLU A 164 4.09 12.36 12.92
CA GLU A 164 5.09 13.22 12.31
C GLU A 164 5.59 12.65 10.97
N ASP A 165 5.76 11.33 10.87
CA ASP A 165 6.16 10.65 9.63
C ASP A 165 5.12 10.83 8.52
N THR A 166 3.82 10.75 8.85
CA THR A 166 2.72 11.02 7.92
C THR A 166 2.74 12.47 7.45
N ILE A 167 2.94 13.41 8.38
CA ILE A 167 3.03 14.84 8.06
C ILE A 167 4.24 15.12 7.15
N ARG A 168 5.40 14.52 7.43
CA ARG A 168 6.61 14.62 6.59
C ARG A 168 6.41 14.00 5.21
N ALA A 169 5.74 12.86 5.10
CA ALA A 169 5.46 12.23 3.81
C ALA A 169 4.48 13.05 2.96
N ASN A 170 3.50 13.70 3.60
CA ASN A 170 2.46 14.46 2.91
C ASN A 170 2.86 15.91 2.61
N SER A 171 3.87 16.47 3.29
CA SER A 171 4.33 17.85 3.05
C SER A 171 4.71 18.12 1.60
N ARG A 172 5.13 17.10 0.83
CA ARG A 172 5.40 17.21 -0.61
C ARG A 172 4.20 17.73 -1.42
N PHE A 173 2.98 17.50 -0.95
CA PHE A 173 1.74 18.00 -1.55
C PHE A 173 1.43 19.45 -1.13
N PHE A 174 1.96 19.88 0.01
CA PHE A 174 1.78 21.22 0.59
C PHE A 174 3.03 22.09 0.38
N GLY A 175 3.66 21.99 -0.80
CA GLY A 175 4.83 22.80 -1.16
C GLY A 175 6.10 22.52 -0.32
N GLY A 176 6.16 21.40 0.39
CA GLY A 176 7.24 21.05 1.31
C GLY A 176 7.11 21.66 2.70
N ASP A 177 6.03 22.40 2.99
CA ASP A 177 5.81 23.06 4.26
C ASP A 177 5.01 22.19 5.23
N LEU A 178 5.67 21.70 6.27
CA LEU A 178 5.07 20.88 7.33
C LEU A 178 3.95 21.60 8.08
N SER A 179 3.98 22.94 8.14
CA SER A 179 2.99 23.73 8.89
C SER A 179 1.64 23.82 8.18
N GLN A 180 1.62 23.59 6.87
CA GLN A 180 0.42 23.61 6.04
C GLN A 180 -0.28 22.25 5.98
N VAL A 181 0.38 21.19 6.43
CA VAL A 181 -0.23 19.85 6.48
C VAL A 181 -1.24 19.82 7.63
N PRO A 182 -2.51 19.44 7.37
CA PRO A 182 -3.49 19.24 8.42
C PRO A 182 -3.00 18.24 9.46
N LYS A 183 -3.18 18.56 10.75
CA LYS A 183 -2.67 17.73 11.86
C LYS A 183 -3.59 16.57 12.22
N GLN A 184 -4.82 16.61 11.74
CA GLN A 184 -5.86 15.63 12.02
C GLN A 184 -6.58 15.25 10.72
N ALA A 185 -7.09 14.04 10.68
CA ALA A 185 -7.96 13.53 9.64
C ALA A 185 -9.14 12.80 10.26
N LEU A 186 -10.27 12.78 9.55
CA LEU A 186 -11.30 11.78 9.76
C LEU A 186 -10.91 10.54 8.96
N THR A 187 -11.07 9.37 9.54
CA THR A 187 -10.70 8.13 8.88
C THR A 187 -11.59 6.98 9.31
N VAL A 188 -11.93 6.09 8.38
CA VAL A 188 -12.57 4.81 8.68
C VAL A 188 -11.67 3.98 9.59
N GLY A 189 -12.27 3.18 10.46
CA GLY A 189 -11.51 2.30 11.35
C GLY A 189 -11.01 1.05 10.65
N VAL A 190 -10.04 0.36 11.28
CA VAL A 190 -9.60 -0.97 10.82
C VAL A 190 -10.79 -1.93 10.80
N GLY A 191 -11.64 -1.91 11.83
CA GLY A 191 -12.86 -2.71 11.88
C GLY A 191 -13.85 -2.34 10.78
N THR A 192 -13.95 -1.06 10.42
CA THR A 192 -14.82 -0.60 9.31
C THR A 192 -14.39 -1.17 7.97
N VAL A 193 -13.08 -1.23 7.69
CA VAL A 193 -12.55 -1.88 6.47
C VAL A 193 -12.76 -3.40 6.53
N MET A 194 -12.54 -4.00 7.69
CA MET A 194 -12.66 -5.45 7.89
C MET A 194 -14.10 -5.97 7.89
N ASP A 195 -15.11 -5.08 7.97
CA ASP A 195 -16.52 -5.42 7.81
C ASP A 195 -16.96 -5.52 6.34
N ALA A 196 -16.09 -5.13 5.39
CA ALA A 196 -16.39 -5.26 3.97
C ALA A 196 -16.48 -6.74 3.57
N ARG A 197 -17.30 -7.06 2.56
CA ARG A 197 -17.40 -8.44 2.07
C ARG A 197 -16.10 -8.90 1.40
N GLU A 198 -15.43 -8.01 0.68
CA GLU A 198 -14.10 -8.22 0.11
C GLU A 198 -13.20 -7.01 0.36
N VAL A 199 -11.91 -7.26 0.59
CA VAL A 199 -10.90 -6.21 0.71
C VAL A 199 -9.79 -6.44 -0.30
N LEU A 200 -9.56 -5.43 -1.15
CA LEU A 200 -8.52 -5.42 -2.18
C LEU A 200 -7.51 -4.33 -1.85
N VAL A 201 -6.23 -4.68 -1.71
CA VAL A 201 -5.19 -3.72 -1.35
C VAL A 201 -4.13 -3.64 -2.44
N ILE A 202 -3.86 -2.44 -2.93
CA ILE A 202 -2.80 -2.16 -3.91
C ILE A 202 -1.51 -1.69 -3.19
N VAL A 203 -0.38 -2.35 -3.48
CA VAL A 203 0.92 -2.06 -2.84
C VAL A 203 2.00 -1.96 -3.89
N LEU A 204 2.53 -0.75 -4.10
CA LEU A 204 3.46 -0.46 -5.20
C LEU A 204 4.75 0.18 -4.69
N GLY A 205 5.89 -0.29 -5.20
CA GLY A 205 7.21 0.27 -4.98
C GLY A 205 7.96 -0.27 -3.75
N ALA A 206 9.30 -0.24 -3.83
CA ALA A 206 10.20 -0.72 -2.78
C ALA A 206 10.04 -0.01 -1.44
N ASN A 207 9.57 1.25 -1.43
CA ASN A 207 9.29 1.99 -0.20
C ASN A 207 8.13 1.39 0.62
N LYS A 208 7.39 0.42 0.07
CA LYS A 208 6.34 -0.33 0.77
C LYS A 208 6.75 -1.77 1.10
N ALA A 209 7.96 -2.20 0.74
CA ALA A 209 8.37 -3.60 0.87
C ALA A 209 8.36 -4.09 2.32
N LEU A 210 8.89 -3.29 3.25
CA LEU A 210 8.86 -3.61 4.67
C LEU A 210 7.42 -3.75 5.19
N ALA A 211 6.54 -2.80 4.85
CA ALA A 211 5.14 -2.84 5.25
C ALA A 211 4.43 -4.08 4.71
N LEU A 212 4.68 -4.46 3.45
CA LEU A 212 4.11 -5.65 2.84
C LEU A 212 4.60 -6.93 3.53
N SER A 213 5.91 -7.04 3.77
CA SER A 213 6.52 -8.15 4.50
C SER A 213 5.91 -8.30 5.90
N LYS A 214 5.77 -7.20 6.66
CA LYS A 214 5.12 -7.21 7.99
C LYS A 214 3.64 -7.57 7.93
N THR A 215 2.94 -7.20 6.86
CA THR A 215 1.52 -7.50 6.65
C THR A 215 1.28 -8.97 6.34
N ILE A 216 2.16 -9.62 5.56
CA ILE A 216 1.98 -11.00 5.09
C ILE A 216 2.70 -12.02 5.96
N GLU A 217 3.97 -11.75 6.31
CA GLU A 217 4.85 -12.70 7.01
C GLU A 217 4.94 -12.43 8.51
N GLY A 218 4.64 -11.20 8.93
CA GLY A 218 4.56 -10.83 10.34
C GLY A 218 3.30 -11.38 11.03
N GLY A 219 3.28 -11.31 12.36
CA GLY A 219 2.05 -11.59 13.13
C GLY A 219 1.10 -10.41 13.13
N VAL A 220 -0.19 -10.68 13.38
CA VAL A 220 -1.22 -9.64 13.58
C VAL A 220 -0.80 -8.67 14.69
N SER A 221 -0.67 -7.39 14.35
CA SER A 221 -0.16 -6.35 15.23
C SER A 221 -0.77 -4.99 14.92
N GLN A 222 -1.19 -4.27 15.96
CA GLN A 222 -1.63 -2.87 15.83
C GLN A 222 -0.52 -1.90 15.41
N MET A 223 0.75 -2.33 15.44
CA MET A 223 1.86 -1.54 14.92
C MET A 223 1.94 -1.58 13.38
N TRP A 224 1.30 -2.57 12.76
CA TRP A 224 1.20 -2.75 11.32
C TRP A 224 -0.26 -3.06 11.01
N THR A 225 -1.13 -2.04 11.02
CA THR A 225 -2.58 -2.27 11.06
C THR A 225 -3.10 -3.06 9.85
N ALA A 226 -2.40 -3.02 8.71
CA ALA A 226 -2.66 -3.88 7.56
C ALA A 226 -2.56 -5.38 7.83
N SER A 227 -1.79 -5.80 8.84
CA SER A 227 -1.74 -7.20 9.28
C SER A 227 -3.10 -7.74 9.75
N ALA A 228 -4.07 -6.88 10.06
CA ALA A 228 -5.45 -7.30 10.34
C ALA A 228 -6.09 -8.07 9.17
N LEU A 229 -5.67 -7.81 7.92
CA LEU A 229 -6.14 -8.51 6.72
C LEU A 229 -5.92 -10.02 6.77
N GLN A 230 -4.96 -10.50 7.59
CA GLN A 230 -4.75 -11.93 7.81
C GLN A 230 -5.99 -12.63 8.40
N MET A 231 -6.84 -11.88 9.11
CA MET A 231 -8.08 -12.37 9.72
C MET A 231 -9.31 -12.17 8.83
N HIS A 232 -9.17 -11.54 7.66
CA HIS A 232 -10.29 -11.27 6.77
C HIS A 232 -10.58 -12.48 5.87
N GLU A 233 -11.85 -12.86 5.75
CA GLU A 233 -12.26 -14.05 4.97
C GLU A 233 -11.91 -13.90 3.48
N HIS A 234 -12.05 -12.69 2.94
CA HIS A 234 -11.81 -12.38 1.52
C HIS A 234 -10.85 -11.20 1.30
N ALA A 235 -9.62 -11.28 1.84
CA ALA A 235 -8.57 -10.31 1.55
C ALA A 235 -7.72 -10.69 0.32
N MET A 236 -7.47 -9.72 -0.55
CA MET A 236 -6.54 -9.78 -1.66
C MET A 236 -5.54 -8.63 -1.58
N ILE A 237 -4.25 -8.93 -1.75
CA ILE A 237 -3.21 -7.94 -1.96
C ILE A 237 -2.72 -8.07 -3.41
N VAL A 238 -2.61 -6.96 -4.12
CA VAL A 238 -2.02 -6.87 -5.45
C VAL A 238 -0.79 -5.98 -5.33
N CYS A 239 0.36 -6.46 -5.78
CA CYS A 239 1.61 -5.72 -5.68
C CYS A 239 2.48 -5.82 -6.93
N ASP A 240 3.42 -4.88 -7.04
CA ASP A 240 4.52 -4.99 -8.00
C ASP A 240 5.74 -5.70 -7.40
N ASP A 241 6.65 -6.16 -8.25
CA ASP A 241 7.83 -6.93 -7.83
C ASP A 241 8.71 -6.16 -6.83
N PRO A 242 8.99 -4.83 -6.98
CA PRO A 242 9.75 -4.06 -5.99
C PRO A 242 9.10 -4.02 -4.60
N ALA A 243 7.77 -4.08 -4.49
CA ALA A 243 7.11 -4.15 -3.18
C ALA A 243 7.38 -5.47 -2.45
N THR A 244 7.99 -6.47 -3.10
CA THR A 244 8.31 -7.78 -2.52
C THR A 244 9.76 -7.91 -2.05
N ASP A 245 10.58 -6.87 -2.16
CA ASP A 245 12.04 -6.90 -1.90
C ASP A 245 12.40 -7.38 -0.46
N GLU A 246 11.52 -7.15 0.52
CA GLU A 246 11.69 -7.54 1.93
C GLU A 246 10.95 -8.84 2.30
N MET A 247 10.38 -9.54 1.32
CA MET A 247 9.68 -10.83 1.53
C MET A 247 10.64 -11.99 1.31
N LEU A 248 10.36 -13.13 1.97
CA LEU A 248 11.11 -14.35 1.71
C LEU A 248 10.86 -14.85 0.29
N VAL A 249 11.92 -15.29 -0.39
CA VAL A 249 11.85 -15.93 -1.71
C VAL A 249 10.83 -17.08 -1.74
N LYS A 250 10.73 -17.84 -0.65
CA LYS A 250 9.75 -18.93 -0.52
C LYS A 250 8.31 -18.42 -0.58
N THR A 251 8.03 -17.28 0.06
CA THR A 251 6.69 -16.67 0.11
C THR A 251 6.29 -16.17 -1.27
N VAL A 252 7.19 -15.46 -1.96
CA VAL A 252 6.95 -14.98 -3.33
C VAL A 252 6.68 -16.15 -4.28
N LYS A 253 7.52 -17.20 -4.23
CA LYS A 253 7.33 -18.42 -5.04
C LYS A 253 6.01 -19.12 -4.75
N TYR A 254 5.62 -19.19 -3.48
CA TYR A 254 4.36 -19.81 -3.06
C TYR A 254 3.16 -19.09 -3.70
N PHE A 255 3.06 -17.77 -3.57
CA PHE A 255 1.93 -17.03 -4.13
C PHE A 255 1.91 -17.01 -5.67
N LYS A 256 3.08 -16.85 -6.32
CA LYS A 256 3.18 -17.00 -7.80
C LYS A 256 2.72 -18.40 -8.26
N SER A 257 3.03 -19.45 -7.50
CA SER A 257 2.61 -20.82 -7.85
C SER A 257 1.10 -21.04 -7.70
N ILE A 258 0.48 -20.50 -6.64
CA ILE A 258 -0.97 -20.61 -6.42
C ILE A 258 -1.74 -19.90 -7.53
N GLU A 259 -1.27 -18.72 -7.92
CA GLU A 259 -1.89 -17.97 -9.01
C GLU A 259 -1.86 -18.75 -10.32
N ASN A 260 -0.70 -19.28 -10.72
CA ASN A 260 -0.59 -20.06 -11.96
C ASN A 260 -1.55 -21.27 -11.94
N MET A 261 -1.67 -21.96 -10.81
CA MET A 261 -2.61 -23.08 -10.69
C MET A 261 -4.07 -22.64 -10.79
N ALA A 262 -4.42 -21.47 -10.27
CA ALA A 262 -5.77 -20.91 -10.39
C ALA A 262 -6.07 -20.52 -11.85
N ASP A 263 -5.13 -19.86 -12.52
CA ASP A 263 -5.24 -19.48 -13.93
C ASP A 263 -5.36 -20.72 -14.84
N GLU A 264 -4.60 -21.78 -14.56
CA GLU A 264 -4.69 -23.07 -15.26
C GLU A 264 -6.06 -23.73 -15.08
N ALA A 265 -6.60 -23.69 -13.86
CA ALA A 265 -7.93 -24.23 -13.56
C ALA A 265 -9.04 -23.44 -14.25
N GLU A 266 -8.91 -22.12 -14.38
CA GLU A 266 -9.89 -21.26 -15.04
C GLU A 266 -9.81 -21.32 -16.57
N THR A 267 -8.60 -21.43 -17.15
CA THR A 267 -8.38 -21.33 -18.60
C THR A 267 -8.17 -22.67 -19.31
N GLY A 268 -7.89 -23.75 -18.57
CA GLY A 268 -7.57 -25.07 -19.11
C GLY A 268 -6.27 -25.14 -19.91
N LYS A 269 -5.42 -24.11 -19.85
CA LYS A 269 -4.13 -24.04 -20.54
C LYS A 269 -2.99 -24.11 -19.53
N GLU A 270 -2.13 -25.12 -19.65
CA GLU A 270 -0.93 -25.25 -18.82
C GLU A 270 -0.01 -24.03 -19.01
N THR A 271 0.47 -23.48 -17.89
CA THR A 271 1.48 -22.41 -17.92
C THR A 271 2.82 -23.02 -18.33
N PRO A 272 3.62 -22.38 -19.20
CA PRO A 272 4.93 -22.91 -19.55
C PRO A 272 5.81 -23.02 -18.30
N GLN A 273 6.03 -24.24 -17.81
CA GLN A 273 6.99 -24.47 -16.73
C GLN A 273 8.38 -24.10 -17.25
N GLN A 274 9.08 -23.22 -16.52
CA GLN A 274 10.52 -23.10 -16.70
C GLN A 274 11.13 -24.49 -16.43
N ARG A 275 11.62 -25.12 -17.49
CA ARG A 275 12.25 -26.43 -17.42
C ARG A 275 13.44 -26.31 -16.46
N LEU A 276 13.36 -26.96 -15.30
CA LEU A 276 14.53 -27.10 -14.44
C LEU A 276 15.59 -27.89 -15.23
N PRO A 277 16.84 -27.42 -15.30
CA PRO A 277 17.89 -28.15 -15.99
C PRO A 277 18.01 -29.54 -15.35
N THR A 278 17.80 -30.56 -16.18
CA THR A 278 17.93 -31.96 -15.80
C THR A 278 19.40 -32.35 -15.74
N LYS A 279 19.74 -33.47 -15.09
CA LYS A 279 21.13 -34.01 -15.14
C LYS A 279 21.66 -34.25 -16.56
N ALA A 280 20.77 -34.31 -17.56
CA ALA A 280 21.12 -34.43 -18.97
C ALA A 280 21.52 -33.08 -19.59
N ASP A 281 21.11 -31.97 -19.00
CA ASP A 281 21.54 -30.63 -19.37
C ASP A 281 22.94 -30.43 -18.79
N ASN A 282 23.94 -30.60 -19.65
CA ASN A 282 25.34 -30.64 -19.30
C ASN A 282 25.73 -29.34 -18.56
N TRP A 283 25.87 -29.40 -17.23
CA TRP A 283 26.11 -28.23 -16.36
C TRP A 283 27.35 -27.40 -16.77
N ARG A 284 28.30 -28.04 -17.48
CA ARG A 284 29.47 -27.38 -18.07
C ARG A 284 29.15 -26.50 -19.28
N SER A 285 28.09 -26.82 -20.04
CA SER A 285 27.62 -26.00 -21.16
C SER A 285 26.90 -24.75 -20.66
N ALA A 286 26.07 -24.87 -19.62
CA ALA A 286 25.37 -23.73 -19.02
C ALA A 286 26.33 -22.71 -18.37
N LEU A 287 27.50 -23.16 -17.88
CA LEU A 287 28.57 -22.29 -17.38
C LEU A 287 29.37 -21.59 -18.49
N MET A 288 29.43 -22.15 -19.70
CA MET A 288 30.09 -21.51 -20.85
C MET A 288 29.29 -20.31 -21.38
N ASP A 289 27.96 -20.34 -21.26
CA ASP A 289 27.06 -19.24 -21.64
C ASP A 289 26.99 -18.12 -20.59
N LEU A 290 27.52 -18.37 -19.38
CA LEU A 290 27.66 -17.38 -18.29
C LEU A 290 29.01 -16.65 -18.32
N LYS A 291 29.70 -16.61 -19.47
CA LYS A 291 30.88 -15.76 -19.62
C LYS A 291 30.46 -14.29 -19.48
N ILE A 292 30.94 -13.65 -18.43
CA ILE A 292 30.94 -12.20 -18.29
C ILE A 292 31.61 -11.64 -19.54
N ASN A 293 30.85 -10.92 -20.37
CA ASN A 293 31.38 -10.27 -21.55
C ASN A 293 32.20 -9.06 -21.10
N THR A 294 33.51 -9.23 -20.98
CA THR A 294 34.46 -8.14 -20.68
C THR A 294 34.79 -7.30 -21.91
N ASP A 295 34.30 -7.67 -23.10
CA ASP A 295 34.50 -6.91 -24.33
C ASP A 295 33.31 -5.98 -24.60
N LYS A 296 33.02 -5.07 -23.67
CA LYS A 296 32.35 -3.83 -24.04
C LYS A 296 33.39 -2.93 -24.70
N LYS A 297 33.42 -2.93 -26.04
CA LYS A 297 33.95 -1.76 -26.77
C LYS A 297 32.97 -0.63 -26.53
N GLU A 298 33.26 0.21 -25.55
CA GLU A 298 32.66 1.53 -25.45
C GLU A 298 33.06 2.32 -26.70
N GLN A 299 32.07 2.78 -27.46
CA GLN A 299 32.25 3.91 -28.35
C GLN A 299 32.44 5.12 -27.44
N VAL A 300 33.70 5.53 -27.30
CA VAL A 300 34.05 6.82 -26.70
C VAL A 300 33.81 7.86 -27.79
N ASP A 301 32.69 8.58 -27.67
CA ASP A 301 32.52 9.85 -28.38
C ASP A 301 33.59 10.81 -27.84
N ALA A 302 34.55 11.14 -28.70
CA ALA A 302 35.58 12.11 -28.42
C ALA A 302 35.07 13.50 -28.78
N GLU A 303 34.56 14.23 -27.81
CA GLU A 303 34.68 15.70 -27.75
C GLU A 303 35.03 16.12 -26.31
N ASP A 304 36.30 16.53 -26.17
CA ASP A 304 36.87 17.52 -25.27
C ASP A 304 36.73 17.41 -23.74
N GLY A 305 37.87 17.15 -23.08
CA GLY A 305 38.08 17.44 -21.66
C GLY A 305 39.15 16.61 -20.97
N GLU A 306 40.41 17.03 -21.12
CA GLU A 306 41.63 16.51 -20.50
C GLU A 306 41.50 16.16 -18.99
N LEU A 307 41.82 14.92 -18.59
CA LEU A 307 42.06 14.55 -17.19
C LEU A 307 43.34 13.70 -17.10
N THR A 308 44.44 14.34 -16.74
CA THR A 308 45.68 13.67 -16.32
C THR A 308 45.53 13.11 -14.90
N PRO A 309 46.11 11.94 -14.58
CA PRO A 309 45.96 11.29 -13.28
C PRO A 309 47.00 11.80 -12.29
N ASP A 310 46.60 12.63 -11.33
CA ASP A 310 47.36 12.82 -10.10
C ASP A 310 46.48 13.27 -8.92
N SER A 311 46.81 12.75 -7.73
CA SER A 311 46.29 13.06 -6.38
C SER A 311 45.24 12.11 -5.76
N MET A 312 45.67 10.88 -5.48
CA MET A 312 45.19 10.10 -4.32
C MET A 312 46.32 9.94 -3.30
N SER A 313 46.87 11.06 -2.83
CA SER A 313 47.90 11.07 -1.76
C SER A 313 47.84 12.29 -0.83
N SER A 314 46.77 13.10 -0.87
CA SER A 314 46.68 14.34 -0.08
C SER A 314 45.31 14.54 0.60
N ARG A 315 44.83 13.56 1.37
CA ARG A 315 43.72 13.77 2.33
C ARG A 315 43.83 13.01 3.67
N LEU A 316 45.03 12.63 4.09
CA LEU A 316 45.24 11.99 5.40
C LEU A 316 46.31 12.68 6.24
N LEU A 317 46.18 13.98 6.44
CA LEU A 317 46.84 14.70 7.53
C LEU A 317 45.96 15.88 7.95
N ASP A 318 45.79 16.01 9.27
CA ASP A 318 45.05 17.01 10.04
C ASP A 318 43.56 16.77 10.33
N SER A 319 43.33 15.88 11.30
CA SER A 319 42.60 16.27 12.53
C SER A 319 42.75 15.17 13.58
N ALA A 320 43.89 15.16 14.26
CA ALA A 320 44.02 14.57 15.58
C ALA A 320 43.50 15.59 16.61
N ILE A 321 42.56 15.16 17.45
CA ILE A 321 42.15 15.58 18.82
C ILE A 321 40.79 14.87 18.97
N GLY A 322 40.54 13.89 19.83
CA GLY A 322 41.19 13.33 21.00
C GLY A 322 40.05 12.78 21.88
N MET A 323 40.17 11.54 22.36
CA MET A 323 39.53 10.92 23.55
C MET A 323 39.27 9.43 23.31
N ASN A 324 40.22 8.55 23.63
CA ASN A 324 40.46 7.87 24.91
C ASN A 324 39.62 6.59 25.09
N ASP A 325 40.30 5.46 24.87
CA ASP A 325 39.87 4.11 25.21
C ASP A 325 39.63 3.96 26.72
N ARG A 326 38.41 3.56 27.11
CA ARG A 326 38.18 2.82 28.36
C ARG A 326 37.08 1.77 28.20
N LYS A 327 37.54 0.52 28.15
CA LYS A 327 36.98 -0.71 28.74
C LYS A 327 35.57 -1.12 28.33
N MET A 328 35.52 -2.06 27.38
CA MET A 328 34.60 -3.21 27.43
C MET A 328 35.02 -4.11 28.59
N ASP A 329 34.17 -4.26 29.59
CA ASP A 329 33.90 -5.48 30.35
C ASP A 329 32.72 -5.19 31.30
N ASP A 330 31.93 -6.21 31.58
CA ASP A 330 30.72 -6.25 32.45
C ASP A 330 29.36 -5.99 31.78
N PHE A 331 28.90 -6.97 31.00
CA PHE A 331 27.49 -7.37 31.03
C PHE A 331 27.37 -8.90 31.05
N LEU A 332 27.47 -9.47 32.25
CA LEU A 332 27.02 -10.82 32.55
C LEU A 332 25.71 -10.76 33.35
N PHE A 333 24.74 -11.53 32.86
CA PHE A 333 23.46 -11.85 33.48
C PHE A 333 23.58 -12.25 34.95
N ASP A 334 22.63 -11.82 35.80
CA ASP A 334 21.96 -12.77 36.70
C ASP A 334 20.52 -12.39 37.08
N ARG A 335 19.78 -13.46 37.36
CA ARG A 335 18.34 -13.65 37.47
C ARG A 335 17.73 -13.29 38.83
N MET A 336 16.40 -13.21 38.80
CA MET A 336 15.44 -13.70 39.81
C MET A 336 15.44 -13.07 41.21
N GLY A 337 14.34 -12.38 41.50
CA GLY A 337 13.36 -12.95 42.42
C GLY A 337 13.12 -12.24 43.74
N SER A 338 11.85 -12.26 44.12
CA SER A 338 11.26 -11.90 45.43
C SER A 338 11.05 -10.40 45.69
N ARG A 339 9.99 -9.92 46.32
CA ARG A 339 8.70 -10.46 46.82
C ARG A 339 7.92 -9.19 47.26
N VAL A 340 6.65 -9.06 46.85
CA VAL A 340 5.46 -8.99 47.75
C VAL A 340 5.37 -7.78 48.69
N SER A 341 4.38 -6.93 48.38
CA SER A 341 3.49 -6.10 49.22
C SER A 341 3.74 -5.92 50.72
N THR A 342 3.57 -4.67 51.17
CA THR A 342 2.88 -4.34 52.43
C THR A 342 2.00 -3.09 52.28
N PHE A 343 0.79 -3.22 52.80
CA PHE A 343 -0.22 -2.19 53.02
C PHE A 343 0.10 -1.35 54.27
N ALA A 344 -0.50 -0.15 54.30
CA ALA A 344 -0.96 0.64 55.45
C ALA A 344 0.08 1.33 56.37
N ALA A 345 0.05 2.67 56.37
CA ALA A 345 -0.64 3.48 57.38
C ALA A 345 -1.02 4.84 56.77
#